data_AF-A0A143HCW4-F1
#
_entry.id   AF-A0A143HCW4-F1
#
_cell.length_a   1.000
_cell.length_b   1.000
_cell.length_c   1.000
_cell.angle_alpha   90.00
_cell.angle_beta   90.00
_cell.angle_gamma   90.00
#
_symmetry.space_group_name_H-M   'P 1'
#
loop_
_entity.id
_entity.type
_entity.pdbx_description
1 polymer ?
#
loop_
_entity_poly.entity_id
_entity_poly.type
_entity_poly.pdbx_seq_one_letter_code
_entity_poly.pdbx_strand_id
1 'polypeptide(L)'
;MNFKNLPKKLHNYEHIHLITHTDLDGVGPSIVLRAYGIPHTPYYVETRKVDETVQAKLNELNDQELLIITDLSVNDETAQMIDQINKHPDGRYIVLIDHHQSAIALNDYEWASVIPTLNDVKMSATTLIFKALHQADYEVSPLLQMEEDESLESSISTNEYTVREKETYYNRLVQLVEKIRLYDTWDWHILSIQEAADLNTIFYARRRHEFIKARLDYIIHGELFTPEDSAYLEFSKEELQKVLKKKSKQMVIVKEYNLKGHEGTLNIGVVETDSYYSELGNFLAEKYCEEIDAVFIISLVKNRVSLRSIGNKVNLSNIAKAYQGGGHPNASGCDLSELGIDFLQAVLKANSER
;
A
#
# COMPACT_ATOMS: atom_id res chain seq x y z
N MET A 1 -1.90 -14.58 -13.71
CA MET A 1 -2.69 -15.62 -13.00
C MET A 1 -4.06 -15.07 -12.58
N ASN A 2 -5.14 -15.85 -12.63
CA ASN A 2 -6.46 -15.51 -12.08
C ASN A 2 -6.86 -16.61 -11.08
N PHE A 3 -7.64 -16.31 -10.03
CA PHE A 3 -8.17 -17.33 -9.13
C PHE A 3 -9.00 -18.42 -9.85
N LYS A 4 -9.52 -18.15 -11.05
CA LYS A 4 -10.10 -19.18 -11.95
C LYS A 4 -9.12 -20.28 -12.37
N ASN A 5 -7.83 -19.99 -12.39
CA ASN A 5 -6.78 -20.89 -12.87
C ASN A 5 -6.08 -21.63 -11.72
N LEU A 6 -6.52 -21.45 -10.47
CA LEU A 6 -6.01 -22.23 -9.36
C LEU A 6 -6.38 -23.72 -9.52
N PRO A 7 -5.55 -24.66 -9.02
CA PRO A 7 -5.84 -26.10 -9.07
C PRO A 7 -7.20 -26.47 -8.47
N LYS A 8 -7.66 -25.72 -7.47
CA LYS A 8 -8.97 -25.86 -6.83
C LYS A 8 -9.51 -24.50 -6.38
N LYS A 9 -10.82 -24.44 -6.11
CA LYS A 9 -11.47 -23.24 -5.54
C LYS A 9 -10.89 -22.91 -4.16
N LEU A 10 -10.93 -21.64 -3.77
CA LEU A 10 -10.42 -21.11 -2.51
C LEU A 10 -11.01 -21.86 -1.30
N HIS A 11 -12.32 -22.11 -1.29
CA HIS A 11 -12.99 -22.87 -0.22
C HIS A 11 -12.56 -24.35 -0.10
N ASN A 12 -11.81 -24.88 -1.08
CA ASN A 12 -11.31 -26.26 -1.07
C ASN A 12 -9.87 -26.36 -0.56
N TYR A 13 -9.21 -25.25 -0.23
CA TYR A 13 -7.94 -25.27 0.50
C TYR A 13 -8.21 -25.44 1.99
N GLU A 14 -7.39 -26.26 2.67
CA GLU A 14 -7.52 -26.47 4.12
C GLU A 14 -7.23 -25.18 4.89
N HIS A 15 -6.22 -24.44 4.41
CA HIS A 15 -5.88 -23.14 4.94
C HIS A 15 -5.39 -22.19 3.84
N ILE A 16 -5.70 -20.90 4.00
CA ILE A 16 -5.21 -19.83 3.13
C ILE A 16 -4.36 -18.88 3.97
N HIS A 17 -3.11 -18.70 3.57
CA HIS A 17 -2.21 -17.68 4.10
C HIS A 17 -2.18 -16.49 3.16
N LEU A 18 -2.21 -15.28 3.70
CA LEU A 18 -2.09 -14.02 2.94
C LEU A 18 -0.86 -13.27 3.43
N ILE A 19 0.19 -13.16 2.62
CA ILE A 19 1.31 -12.26 2.86
C ILE A 19 1.06 -10.98 2.07
N THR A 20 1.01 -9.84 2.75
CA THR A 20 0.67 -8.54 2.13
C THR A 20 1.38 -7.37 2.82
N HIS A 21 1.42 -6.20 2.19
CA HIS A 21 2.09 -5.03 2.78
C HIS A 21 1.32 -4.46 3.98
N THR A 22 1.91 -3.48 4.67
CA THR A 22 1.48 -3.02 6.01
C THR A 22 0.59 -1.79 5.98
N ASP A 23 0.47 -1.12 4.83
CA ASP A 23 -0.27 0.12 4.61
C ASP A 23 -1.76 -0.13 4.26
N LEU A 24 -2.46 0.89 3.78
CA LEU A 24 -3.89 0.81 3.48
C LEU A 24 -4.19 -0.16 2.33
N ASP A 25 -3.41 -0.12 1.25
CA ASP A 25 -3.60 -1.03 0.11
C ASP A 25 -3.17 -2.45 0.45
N GLY A 26 -2.13 -2.63 1.27
CA GLY A 26 -1.75 -3.93 1.79
C GLY A 26 -2.80 -4.57 2.70
N VAL A 27 -3.57 -3.78 3.45
CA VAL A 27 -4.64 -4.29 4.33
C VAL A 27 -5.94 -4.60 3.56
N GLY A 28 -6.20 -3.91 2.46
CA GLY A 28 -7.41 -4.07 1.66
C GLY A 28 -7.68 -5.51 1.16
N PRO A 29 -6.70 -6.28 0.66
CA PRO A 29 -6.85 -7.70 0.33
C PRO A 29 -7.49 -8.54 1.42
N SER A 30 -7.12 -8.32 2.69
CA SER A 30 -7.71 -9.06 3.81
C SER A 30 -9.19 -8.70 4.01
N ILE A 31 -9.53 -7.41 3.86
CA ILE A 31 -10.92 -6.94 3.95
C ILE A 31 -11.75 -7.53 2.82
N VAL A 32 -11.22 -7.52 1.59
CA VAL A 32 -11.90 -8.06 0.41
C VAL A 32 -12.15 -9.56 0.58
N LEU A 33 -11.14 -10.36 0.94
CA LEU A 33 -11.30 -11.80 1.18
C LEU A 33 -12.37 -12.08 2.24
N ARG A 34 -12.37 -11.32 3.35
CA ARG A 34 -13.41 -11.44 4.40
C ARG A 34 -14.80 -11.06 3.90
N ALA A 35 -14.91 -10.05 3.03
CA ALA A 35 -16.19 -9.66 2.44
C ALA A 35 -16.75 -10.71 1.47
N TYR A 36 -15.89 -11.51 0.84
CA TYR A 36 -16.27 -12.67 0.00
C TYR A 36 -16.40 -13.98 0.79
N GLY A 37 -16.32 -13.94 2.12
CA GLY A 37 -16.51 -15.14 2.94
C GLY A 37 -15.30 -16.09 2.93
N ILE A 38 -14.11 -15.60 2.60
CA ILE A 38 -12.89 -16.41 2.46
C ILE A 38 -12.06 -16.33 3.76
N PRO A 39 -12.09 -17.39 4.62
CA PRO A 39 -11.26 -17.44 5.81
C PRO A 39 -9.78 -17.55 5.43
N HIS A 40 -8.92 -16.80 6.12
CA HIS A 40 -7.47 -16.78 5.87
C HIS A 40 -6.70 -16.21 7.06
N THR A 41 -5.40 -16.51 7.11
CA THR A 41 -4.46 -15.93 8.07
C THR A 41 -3.60 -14.86 7.40
N PRO A 42 -3.77 -13.56 7.74
CA PRO A 42 -2.96 -12.49 7.18
C PRO A 42 -1.62 -12.30 7.93
N TYR A 43 -0.57 -12.03 7.16
CA TYR A 43 0.77 -11.64 7.59
C TYR A 43 1.12 -10.32 6.92
N TYR A 44 1.23 -9.26 7.71
CA TYR A 44 1.55 -7.92 7.22
C TYR A 44 3.05 -7.69 7.29
N VAL A 45 3.69 -7.51 6.14
CA VAL A 45 5.15 -7.57 5.98
C VAL A 45 5.67 -6.28 5.33
N GLU A 46 6.79 -5.77 5.82
CA GLU A 46 7.52 -4.67 5.18
C GLU A 46 8.31 -5.20 3.97
N THR A 47 8.40 -4.44 2.88
CA THR A 47 9.06 -4.87 1.63
C THR A 47 10.44 -5.49 1.85
N ARG A 48 11.26 -4.93 2.76
CA ARG A 48 12.62 -5.44 3.08
C ARG A 48 12.66 -6.84 3.69
N LYS A 49 11.53 -7.38 4.16
CA LYS A 49 11.42 -8.70 4.81
C LYS A 49 10.62 -9.70 3.97
N VAL A 50 10.17 -9.32 2.78
CA VAL A 50 9.28 -10.16 1.96
C VAL A 50 9.91 -11.51 1.65
N ASP A 51 11.14 -11.54 1.11
CA ASP A 51 11.80 -12.78 0.71
C ASP A 51 12.02 -13.71 1.91
N GLU A 52 12.56 -13.20 3.02
CA GLU A 52 12.74 -13.98 4.26
C GLU A 52 11.41 -14.60 4.73
N THR A 53 10.35 -13.80 4.72
CA THR A 53 9.03 -14.24 5.23
C THR A 53 8.39 -15.27 4.30
N VAL A 54 8.47 -15.05 2.98
CA VAL A 54 7.94 -15.98 1.97
C VAL A 54 8.71 -17.29 2.05
N GLN A 55 10.04 -17.27 2.02
CA GLN A 55 10.86 -18.48 2.09
C GLN A 55 10.60 -19.28 3.38
N ALA A 56 10.47 -18.61 4.53
CA ALA A 56 10.08 -19.28 5.78
C ALA A 56 8.70 -19.96 5.64
N LYS A 57 7.72 -19.25 5.08
CA LYS A 57 6.37 -19.80 4.87
C LYS A 57 6.36 -20.98 3.90
N LEU A 58 7.14 -20.95 2.82
CA LEU A 58 7.27 -22.07 1.87
C LEU A 58 7.73 -23.37 2.54
N ASN A 59 8.56 -23.27 3.59
CA ASN A 59 9.03 -24.43 4.34
C ASN A 59 7.98 -24.98 5.32
N GLU A 60 7.07 -24.14 5.80
CA GLU A 60 6.03 -24.50 6.77
C GLU A 60 4.71 -24.95 6.12
N LEU A 61 4.47 -24.55 4.87
CA LEU A 61 3.18 -24.73 4.17
C LEU A 61 2.89 -26.22 3.95
N ASN A 62 1.75 -26.72 4.42
CA ASN A 62 1.34 -28.12 4.23
C ASN A 62 0.69 -28.32 2.85
N ASP A 63 0.63 -29.56 2.39
CA ASP A 63 -0.16 -29.91 1.22
C ASP A 63 -1.61 -29.47 1.40
N GLN A 64 -2.31 -29.15 0.31
CA GLN A 64 -3.67 -28.63 0.31
C GLN A 64 -3.86 -27.21 0.88
N GLU A 65 -2.79 -26.52 1.30
CA GLU A 65 -2.81 -25.10 1.68
C GLU A 65 -2.48 -24.17 0.49
N LEU A 66 -2.94 -22.92 0.58
CA LEU A 66 -2.68 -21.85 -0.39
C LEU A 66 -1.91 -20.71 0.27
N LEU A 67 -0.85 -20.24 -0.38
CA LEU A 67 -0.21 -18.98 -0.05
C LEU A 67 -0.52 -17.92 -1.12
N ILE A 68 -1.15 -16.83 -0.72
CA ILE A 68 -1.38 -15.63 -1.54
C ILE A 68 -0.36 -14.57 -1.12
N ILE A 69 0.44 -14.08 -2.06
CA ILE A 69 1.35 -12.95 -1.90
C ILE A 69 0.77 -11.77 -2.69
N THR A 70 0.62 -10.62 -2.06
CA THR A 70 0.06 -9.43 -2.72
C THR A 70 0.67 -8.14 -2.22
N ASP A 71 0.61 -7.08 -3.03
CA ASP A 71 1.20 -5.77 -2.74
C ASP A 71 2.71 -5.80 -2.42
N LEU A 72 3.35 -6.90 -2.79
CA LEU A 72 4.73 -7.23 -2.49
C LEU A 72 5.29 -8.04 -3.65
N SER A 73 6.56 -7.83 -3.95
CA SER A 73 7.29 -8.58 -4.96
C SER A 73 8.42 -9.37 -4.32
N VAL A 74 8.78 -10.49 -4.95
CA VAL A 74 9.86 -11.37 -4.51
C VAL A 74 11.03 -11.29 -5.48
N ASN A 75 12.23 -11.59 -5.00
CA ASN A 75 13.41 -11.66 -5.85
C ASN A 75 13.44 -12.94 -6.70
N ASP A 76 14.41 -13.03 -7.63
CA ASP A 76 14.53 -14.16 -8.56
C ASP A 76 14.76 -15.51 -7.86
N GLU A 77 15.50 -15.53 -6.75
CA GLU A 77 15.76 -16.75 -5.97
C GLU A 77 14.45 -17.29 -5.37
N THR A 78 13.71 -16.43 -4.68
CA THR A 78 12.41 -16.77 -4.09
C THR A 78 11.40 -17.16 -5.18
N ALA A 79 11.39 -16.48 -6.33
CA ALA A 79 10.52 -16.81 -7.45
C ALA A 79 10.80 -18.22 -8.01
N GLN A 80 12.07 -18.61 -8.15
CA GLN A 80 12.45 -19.96 -8.57
C GLN A 80 12.02 -21.02 -7.56
N MET A 81 12.11 -20.75 -6.26
CA MET A 81 11.61 -21.66 -5.23
C MET A 81 10.09 -21.88 -5.36
N ILE A 82 9.33 -20.80 -5.56
CA ILE A 82 7.88 -20.87 -5.76
C ILE A 82 7.54 -21.70 -7.01
N ASP A 83 8.24 -21.46 -8.12
CA ASP A 83 8.03 -22.18 -9.38
C ASP A 83 8.27 -23.69 -9.24
N GLN A 84 9.32 -24.08 -8.51
CA GLN A 84 9.59 -25.49 -8.23
C GLN A 84 8.49 -26.16 -7.41
N ILE A 85 7.95 -25.45 -6.41
CA ILE A 85 6.85 -25.98 -5.58
C ILE A 85 5.57 -26.14 -6.42
N ASN A 86 5.22 -25.12 -7.20
CA ASN A 86 3.98 -25.11 -7.99
C ASN A 86 3.97 -26.12 -9.16
N LYS A 87 5.12 -26.66 -9.57
CA LYS A 87 5.22 -27.78 -10.52
C LYS A 87 4.64 -29.09 -10.01
N HIS A 88 4.32 -29.17 -8.71
CA HIS A 88 3.63 -30.30 -8.08
C HIS A 88 2.21 -29.89 -7.64
N PRO A 89 1.27 -29.66 -8.58
CA PRO A 89 0.01 -28.95 -8.31
C PRO A 89 -0.98 -29.68 -7.38
N ASP A 90 -0.79 -30.98 -7.14
CA ASP A 90 -1.64 -31.77 -6.24
C ASP A 90 -1.30 -31.57 -4.74
N GLY A 91 -0.28 -30.77 -4.41
CA GLY A 91 0.15 -30.44 -3.05
C GLY A 91 -0.30 -29.06 -2.58
N ARG A 92 0.65 -28.28 -2.08
CA ARG A 92 0.48 -26.85 -1.73
C ARG A 92 0.65 -25.95 -2.95
N TYR A 93 -0.04 -24.82 -2.96
CA TYR A 93 0.02 -23.88 -4.09
C TYR A 93 0.30 -22.46 -3.63
N ILE A 94 1.02 -21.70 -4.46
CA ILE A 94 1.39 -20.31 -4.19
C ILE A 94 0.99 -19.44 -5.37
N VAL A 95 0.44 -18.26 -5.09
CA VAL A 95 0.06 -17.27 -6.10
C VAL A 95 0.58 -15.89 -5.69
N LEU A 96 1.03 -15.11 -6.66
CA LEU A 96 1.42 -13.72 -6.46
C LEU A 96 0.56 -12.80 -7.33
N ILE A 97 -0.05 -11.79 -6.72
CA ILE A 97 -0.85 -10.77 -7.41
C ILE A 97 -0.35 -9.40 -6.98
N ASP A 98 0.22 -8.64 -7.90
CA ASP A 98 0.88 -7.36 -7.56
C ASP A 98 0.61 -6.29 -8.62
N HIS A 99 0.91 -5.03 -8.30
CA HIS A 99 0.74 -3.88 -9.20
C HIS A 99 2.03 -3.08 -9.41
N HIS A 100 3.13 -3.43 -8.74
CA HIS A 100 4.37 -2.68 -8.88
C HIS A 100 5.00 -2.86 -10.26
N GLN A 101 5.23 -1.76 -10.98
CA GLN A 101 5.90 -1.75 -12.29
C GLN A 101 7.27 -2.46 -12.27
N SER A 102 7.99 -2.38 -11.15
CA SER A 102 9.28 -3.03 -10.97
C SER A 102 9.22 -4.57 -10.97
N ALA A 103 8.04 -5.15 -10.74
CA ALA A 103 7.84 -6.58 -10.58
C ALA A 103 7.29 -7.26 -11.85
N ILE A 104 7.10 -6.53 -12.95
CA ILE A 104 6.48 -7.06 -14.18
C ILE A 104 7.17 -8.34 -14.70
N ALA A 105 8.48 -8.47 -14.52
CA ALA A 105 9.23 -9.66 -14.94
C ALA A 105 8.71 -10.96 -14.30
N LEU A 106 8.05 -10.89 -13.13
CA LEU A 106 7.44 -12.05 -12.51
C LEU A 106 6.29 -12.65 -13.34
N ASN A 107 5.70 -11.90 -14.29
CA ASN A 107 4.68 -12.43 -15.20
C ASN A 107 5.18 -13.55 -16.12
N ASP A 108 6.50 -13.79 -16.20
CA ASP A 108 7.06 -14.96 -16.88
C ASP A 108 6.70 -16.29 -16.16
N TYR A 109 6.29 -16.22 -14.89
CA TYR A 109 5.80 -17.36 -14.12
C TYR A 109 4.27 -17.47 -14.17
N GLU A 110 3.75 -18.67 -14.42
CA GLU A 110 2.29 -18.91 -14.54
C GLU A 110 1.51 -18.53 -13.27
N TRP A 111 2.13 -18.71 -12.10
CA TRP A 111 1.54 -18.44 -10.78
C TRP A 111 1.54 -16.96 -10.37
N ALA A 112 2.16 -16.09 -11.15
CA ALA A 112 2.24 -14.67 -10.87
C ALA A 112 1.28 -13.83 -11.75
N SER A 113 0.94 -12.65 -11.26
CA SER A 113 0.13 -11.67 -11.99
C SER A 113 0.47 -10.27 -11.52
N VAL A 114 1.31 -9.57 -12.28
CA VAL A 114 1.71 -8.19 -12.00
C VAL A 114 1.05 -7.26 -13.01
N ILE A 115 0.10 -6.45 -12.56
CA ILE A 115 -0.75 -5.58 -13.40
C ILE A 115 -0.76 -4.16 -12.82
N PRO A 116 0.21 -3.29 -13.20
CA PRO A 116 0.25 -1.91 -12.72
C PRO A 116 -0.90 -1.04 -13.23
N THR A 117 -1.30 -1.27 -14.48
CA THR A 117 -2.41 -0.56 -15.13
C THR A 117 -3.29 -1.54 -15.90
N LEU A 118 -4.58 -1.24 -15.95
CA LEU A 118 -5.55 -1.97 -16.77
C LEU A 118 -6.51 -0.97 -17.42
N ASN A 119 -6.55 -0.95 -18.75
CA ASN A 119 -7.30 0.03 -19.54
C ASN A 119 -6.99 1.47 -19.13
N ASP A 120 -5.70 1.80 -19.03
CA ASP A 120 -5.17 3.11 -18.61
C ASP A 120 -5.53 3.55 -17.18
N VAL A 121 -6.16 2.69 -16.38
CA VAL A 121 -6.42 2.94 -14.97
C VAL A 121 -5.33 2.26 -14.15
N LYS A 122 -4.67 2.99 -13.26
CA LYS A 122 -3.72 2.43 -12.29
C LYS A 122 -4.44 1.52 -11.31
N MET A 123 -3.87 0.34 -11.09
CA MET A 123 -4.41 -0.66 -10.17
C MET A 123 -3.76 -0.52 -8.80
N SER A 124 -4.38 -1.16 -7.82
CA SER A 124 -3.85 -1.37 -6.47
C SER A 124 -4.00 -2.85 -6.13
N ALA A 125 -3.26 -3.38 -5.17
CA ALA A 125 -3.36 -4.76 -4.71
C ALA A 125 -4.78 -5.12 -4.28
N THR A 126 -5.45 -4.23 -3.53
CA THR A 126 -6.86 -4.39 -3.14
C THR A 126 -7.77 -4.56 -4.35
N THR A 127 -7.56 -3.74 -5.39
CA THR A 127 -8.32 -3.78 -6.63
C THR A 127 -8.12 -5.09 -7.37
N LEU A 128 -6.88 -5.58 -7.44
CA LEU A 128 -6.56 -6.82 -8.14
C LEU A 128 -7.17 -8.05 -7.46
N ILE A 129 -7.11 -8.12 -6.12
CA ILE A 129 -7.75 -9.20 -5.36
C ILE A 129 -9.27 -9.18 -5.54
N PHE A 130 -9.90 -8.00 -5.47
CA PHE A 130 -11.34 -7.86 -5.73
C PHE A 130 -11.73 -8.34 -7.12
N LYS A 131 -10.97 -7.93 -8.15
CA LYS A 131 -11.23 -8.35 -9.53
C LYS A 131 -11.00 -9.85 -9.73
N ALA A 132 -9.96 -10.43 -9.11
CA ALA A 132 -9.67 -11.85 -9.20
C ALA A 132 -10.81 -12.71 -8.63
N LEU A 133 -11.40 -12.30 -7.49
CA LEU A 133 -12.58 -12.97 -6.91
C LEU A 133 -13.82 -12.81 -7.78
N HIS A 134 -14.12 -11.59 -8.23
CA HIS A 134 -15.27 -11.33 -9.09
C HIS A 134 -15.18 -12.11 -10.42
N GLN A 135 -14.00 -12.09 -11.05
CA GLN A 135 -13.75 -12.85 -12.26
C GLN A 135 -13.81 -14.36 -12.02
N ALA A 136 -13.56 -14.85 -10.80
CA ALA A 136 -13.67 -16.26 -10.44
C ALA A 136 -15.07 -16.69 -9.96
N ASP A 137 -16.08 -15.86 -10.21
CA ASP A 137 -17.50 -16.11 -9.92
C ASP A 137 -17.75 -16.35 -8.41
N TYR A 138 -16.93 -15.76 -7.53
CA TYR A 138 -17.23 -15.68 -6.10
C TYR A 138 -18.31 -14.61 -5.85
N GLU A 139 -19.17 -14.86 -4.87
CA GLU A 139 -20.19 -13.91 -4.44
C GLU A 139 -19.80 -13.27 -3.10
N VAL A 140 -20.18 -12.01 -2.92
CA VAL A 140 -20.01 -11.32 -1.64
C VAL A 140 -20.87 -12.02 -0.59
N SER A 141 -20.25 -12.42 0.51
CA SER A 141 -20.86 -13.10 1.64
C SER A 141 -20.00 -12.86 2.88
N PRO A 142 -20.08 -11.65 3.49
CA PRO A 142 -19.14 -11.24 4.51
C PRO A 142 -19.08 -12.19 5.69
N LEU A 143 -17.87 -12.42 6.22
CA LEU A 143 -17.69 -13.16 7.48
C LEU A 143 -18.17 -12.29 8.64
N LEU A 144 -19.01 -12.84 9.52
CA LEU A 144 -19.30 -12.22 10.81
C LEU A 144 -18.16 -12.52 11.79
N GLN A 145 -17.69 -11.50 12.51
CA GLN A 145 -16.85 -11.69 13.68
C GLN A 145 -17.74 -11.83 14.92
N MET A 146 -17.71 -12.99 15.58
CA MET A 146 -18.12 -13.07 16.99
C MET A 146 -17.04 -12.40 17.85
N GLU A 147 -17.44 -11.68 18.89
CA GLU A 147 -16.56 -10.95 19.79
C GLU A 147 -15.41 -11.83 20.32
N GLU A 148 -14.20 -11.25 20.39
CA GLU A 148 -13.01 -11.90 20.94
C GLU A 148 -13.19 -12.11 22.47
N ASP A 149 -13.36 -13.36 22.89
CA ASP A 149 -12.71 -13.82 24.12
C ASP A 149 -11.31 -14.31 23.71
N GLU A 150 -10.27 -13.91 24.44
CA GLU A 150 -8.84 -14.07 24.13
C GLU A 150 -8.31 -15.52 24.00
N SER A 151 -9.18 -16.52 23.84
CA SER A 151 -8.81 -17.90 23.51
C SER A 151 -8.97 -18.15 22.01
N LEU A 152 -7.86 -18.47 21.34
CA LEU A 152 -7.76 -18.89 19.95
C LEU A 152 -8.85 -19.91 19.59
N GLU A 153 -9.85 -19.45 18.84
CA GLU A 153 -10.59 -20.11 17.76
C GLU A 153 -11.94 -19.39 17.62
N SER A 154 -11.93 -18.21 16.99
CA SER A 154 -13.19 -17.60 16.56
C SER A 154 -13.79 -18.49 15.49
N SER A 155 -14.91 -19.15 15.81
CA SER A 155 -15.68 -19.90 14.84
C SER A 155 -16.20 -18.93 13.77
N ILE A 156 -15.58 -18.99 12.59
CA ILE A 156 -16.00 -18.22 11.42
C ILE A 156 -17.31 -18.85 10.94
N SER A 157 -18.45 -18.23 11.24
CA SER A 157 -19.76 -18.65 10.74
C SER A 157 -20.06 -17.94 9.42
N THR A 158 -20.31 -18.71 8.36
CA THR A 158 -20.87 -18.21 7.10
C THR A 158 -22.37 -18.04 7.25
N ASN A 159 -22.87 -16.81 7.18
CA ASN A 159 -24.31 -16.56 7.17
C ASN A 159 -24.89 -16.68 5.76
N GLU A 160 -26.14 -17.13 5.68
CA GLU A 160 -26.93 -17.00 4.46
C GLU A 160 -27.48 -15.58 4.35
N TYR A 161 -27.04 -14.86 3.32
CA TYR A 161 -27.54 -13.53 2.97
C TYR A 161 -28.51 -13.60 1.80
N THR A 162 -29.55 -12.78 1.84
CA THR A 162 -30.48 -12.62 0.72
C THR A 162 -29.77 -12.00 -0.48
N VAL A 163 -30.31 -12.21 -1.69
CA VAL A 163 -29.77 -11.62 -2.93
C VAL A 163 -29.62 -10.10 -2.83
N ARG A 164 -30.61 -9.43 -2.21
CA ARG A 164 -30.60 -7.97 -2.02
C ARG A 164 -29.51 -7.50 -1.06
N GLU A 165 -29.26 -8.26 0.01
CA GLU A 165 -28.16 -7.97 0.93
C GLU A 165 -26.81 -8.11 0.24
N LYS A 166 -26.59 -9.23 -0.47
CA LYS A 166 -25.36 -9.46 -1.25
C LYS A 166 -25.10 -8.34 -2.25
N GLU A 167 -26.12 -7.88 -2.97
CA GLU A 167 -26.02 -6.75 -3.90
C GLU A 167 -25.63 -5.44 -3.18
N THR A 168 -26.26 -5.18 -2.03
CA THR A 168 -25.95 -3.99 -1.21
C THR A 168 -24.51 -4.02 -0.71
N TYR A 169 -24.05 -5.18 -0.23
CA TYR A 169 -22.71 -5.37 0.28
C TYR A 169 -21.67 -5.28 -0.82
N TYR A 170 -21.96 -5.85 -2.00
CA TYR A 170 -21.12 -5.71 -3.18
C TYR A 170 -20.92 -4.24 -3.58
N ASN A 171 -22.00 -3.46 -3.64
CA ASN A 171 -21.93 -2.04 -3.99
C ASN A 171 -21.07 -1.22 -3.01
N ARG A 172 -21.20 -1.49 -1.70
CA ARG A 172 -20.36 -0.86 -0.67
C ARG A 172 -18.90 -1.31 -0.75
N LEU A 173 -18.66 -2.59 -0.99
CA LEU A 173 -17.31 -3.12 -1.17
C LEU A 173 -16.63 -2.48 -2.39
N VAL A 174 -17.34 -2.32 -3.52
CA VAL A 174 -16.82 -1.62 -4.71
C VAL A 174 -16.39 -0.20 -4.37
N GLN A 175 -17.22 0.55 -3.62
CA GLN A 175 -16.89 1.91 -3.19
C GLN A 175 -15.65 1.96 -2.29
N LEU A 176 -15.52 1.00 -1.37
CA LEU A 176 -14.35 0.90 -0.48
C LEU A 176 -13.07 0.59 -1.27
N VAL A 177 -13.12 -0.42 -2.15
CA VAL A 177 -12.00 -0.83 -3.01
C VAL A 177 -11.54 0.35 -3.86
N GLU A 178 -12.47 1.09 -4.46
CA GLU A 178 -12.12 2.27 -5.26
C GLU A 178 -11.51 3.40 -4.43
N LYS A 179 -12.00 3.66 -3.21
CA LYS A 179 -11.38 4.66 -2.31
C LYS A 179 -9.95 4.28 -1.92
N ILE A 180 -9.67 2.99 -1.70
CA ILE A 180 -8.31 2.50 -1.43
C ILE A 180 -7.42 2.70 -2.66
N ARG A 181 -7.88 2.29 -3.85
CA ARG A 181 -7.16 2.49 -5.12
C ARG A 181 -6.85 3.96 -5.38
N LEU A 182 -7.83 4.83 -5.18
CA LEU A 182 -7.70 6.27 -5.39
C LEU A 182 -6.63 6.87 -4.47
N TYR A 183 -6.54 6.41 -3.23
CA TYR A 183 -5.50 6.85 -2.31
C TYR A 183 -4.11 6.36 -2.74
N ASP A 184 -4.00 5.04 -2.96
CA ASP A 184 -2.75 4.37 -3.35
C ASP A 184 -2.13 4.98 -4.61
N THR A 185 -2.95 5.24 -5.62
CA THR A 185 -2.52 5.77 -6.92
C THR A 185 -2.38 7.29 -6.97
N TRP A 186 -2.78 7.97 -5.89
CA TRP A 186 -2.93 9.43 -5.75
C TRP A 186 -4.00 10.08 -6.64
N ASP A 187 -4.82 9.28 -7.34
CA ASP A 187 -5.88 9.77 -8.22
C ASP A 187 -6.97 10.56 -7.45
N TRP A 188 -7.11 10.32 -6.14
CA TRP A 188 -8.03 11.05 -5.26
C TRP A 188 -7.84 12.58 -5.30
N HIS A 189 -6.58 13.02 -5.43
CA HIS A 189 -6.24 14.44 -5.44
C HIS A 189 -6.73 15.11 -6.72
N ILE A 190 -6.53 14.45 -7.87
CA ILE A 190 -6.97 14.92 -9.19
C ILE A 190 -8.51 14.96 -9.25
N LEU A 191 -9.16 13.94 -8.72
CA LEU A 191 -10.62 13.81 -8.73
C LEU A 191 -11.32 14.55 -7.58
N SER A 192 -10.56 15.15 -6.66
CA SER A 192 -11.09 15.82 -5.45
C SER A 192 -11.98 14.93 -4.59
N ILE A 193 -11.62 13.64 -4.46
CA ILE A 193 -12.35 12.66 -3.64
C ILE A 193 -11.66 12.56 -2.27
N GLN A 194 -11.99 13.50 -1.39
CA GLN A 194 -11.34 13.62 -0.08
C GLN A 194 -11.53 12.39 0.81
N GLU A 195 -12.62 11.64 0.65
CA GLU A 195 -12.88 10.46 1.48
C GLU A 195 -11.83 9.36 1.30
N ALA A 196 -11.10 9.32 0.18
CA ALA A 196 -9.99 8.38 -0.01
C ALA A 196 -8.81 8.72 0.91
N ALA A 197 -8.45 10.00 1.03
CA ALA A 197 -7.43 10.47 1.96
C ALA A 197 -7.90 10.39 3.43
N ASP A 198 -9.18 10.65 3.68
CA ASP A 198 -9.78 10.51 5.01
C ASP A 198 -9.74 9.03 5.46
N LEU A 199 -9.97 8.07 4.55
CA LEU A 199 -9.87 6.64 4.85
C LEU A 199 -8.46 6.25 5.30
N ASN A 200 -7.42 6.74 4.62
CA ASN A 200 -6.04 6.52 5.02
C ASN A 200 -5.71 7.19 6.36
N THR A 201 -6.25 8.39 6.60
CA THR A 201 -6.08 9.08 7.88
C THR A 201 -6.63 8.24 9.04
N ILE A 202 -7.83 7.67 8.87
CA ILE A 202 -8.44 6.79 9.87
C ILE A 202 -7.71 5.45 10.00
N PHE A 203 -7.16 4.91 8.91
CA PHE A 203 -6.34 3.71 8.95
C PHE A 203 -5.16 3.85 9.92
N TYR A 204 -4.43 4.97 9.87
CA TYR A 204 -3.31 5.22 10.78
C TYR A 204 -3.74 5.68 12.18
N ALA A 205 -5.01 6.06 12.37
CA ALA A 205 -5.56 6.47 13.66
C ALA A 205 -6.05 5.28 14.51
N ARG A 206 -6.33 4.13 13.90
CA ARG A 206 -6.89 2.93 14.54
C ARG A 206 -5.87 1.79 14.61
N ARG A 207 -6.08 0.83 15.51
CA ARG A 207 -5.34 -0.44 15.41
C ARG A 207 -5.85 -1.20 14.18
N ARG A 208 -4.95 -1.89 13.47
CA ARG A 208 -5.28 -2.56 12.19
C ARG A 208 -6.52 -3.47 12.26
N HIS A 209 -6.65 -4.29 13.32
CA HIS A 209 -7.79 -5.19 13.48
C HIS A 209 -9.11 -4.41 13.70
N GLU A 210 -9.09 -3.33 14.49
CA GLU A 210 -10.25 -2.43 14.68
C GLU A 210 -10.63 -1.74 13.35
N PHE A 211 -9.64 -1.36 12.54
CA PHE A 211 -9.91 -0.79 11.22
C PHE A 211 -10.59 -1.81 10.29
N ILE A 212 -10.04 -3.03 10.19
CA ILE A 212 -10.62 -4.12 9.38
C ILE A 212 -12.06 -4.40 9.83
N LYS A 213 -12.30 -4.51 11.15
CA LYS A 213 -13.64 -4.70 11.71
C LYS A 213 -14.58 -3.58 11.28
N ALA A 214 -14.18 -2.32 11.47
CA ALA A 214 -14.98 -1.17 11.05
C ALA A 214 -15.26 -1.14 9.53
N ARG A 215 -14.37 -1.68 8.69
CA ARG A 215 -14.61 -1.78 7.23
C ARG A 215 -15.63 -2.88 6.89
N LEU A 216 -15.62 -3.99 7.62
CA LEU A 216 -16.65 -5.02 7.49
C LEU A 216 -18.01 -4.52 7.99
N ASP A 217 -18.02 -3.79 9.11
CA ASP A 217 -19.22 -3.13 9.64
C ASP A 217 -19.78 -2.12 8.62
N TYR A 218 -18.93 -1.35 7.93
CA TYR A 218 -19.36 -0.50 6.83
C TYR A 218 -20.03 -1.29 5.70
N ILE A 219 -19.46 -2.43 5.29
CA ILE A 219 -20.05 -3.25 4.21
C ILE A 219 -21.45 -3.73 4.61
N ILE A 220 -21.64 -4.16 5.87
CA ILE A 220 -22.91 -4.70 6.37
C ILE A 220 -23.93 -3.60 6.71
N HIS A 221 -23.51 -2.54 7.39
CA HIS A 221 -24.39 -1.52 7.97
C HIS A 221 -24.42 -0.21 7.19
N GLY A 222 -23.35 0.14 6.47
CA GLY A 222 -23.30 1.27 5.53
C GLY A 222 -22.65 2.55 6.06
N GLU A 223 -22.20 2.57 7.30
CA GLU A 223 -21.54 3.74 7.90
C GLU A 223 -20.01 3.68 7.68
N LEU A 224 -19.49 4.51 6.78
CA LEU A 224 -18.07 4.49 6.42
C LEU A 224 -17.21 5.14 7.51
N PHE A 225 -17.66 6.22 8.12
CA PHE A 225 -16.96 6.91 9.20
C PHE A 225 -17.93 7.07 10.36
N THR A 226 -17.49 6.69 11.56
CA THR A 226 -18.29 6.92 12.76
C THR A 226 -18.25 8.41 13.16
N PRO A 227 -19.08 8.86 14.11
CA PRO A 227 -18.98 10.22 14.66
C PRO A 227 -17.59 10.51 15.24
N GLU A 228 -16.94 9.52 15.87
CA GLU A 228 -15.58 9.65 16.41
C GLU A 228 -14.55 9.79 15.29
N ASP A 229 -14.69 9.02 14.20
CA ASP A 229 -13.83 9.19 13.01
C ASP A 229 -13.98 10.60 12.44
N SER A 230 -15.21 11.10 12.35
CA SER A 230 -15.50 12.43 11.80
C SER A 230 -14.87 13.55 12.64
N ALA A 231 -14.96 13.45 13.97
CA ALA A 231 -14.32 14.40 14.88
C ALA A 231 -12.78 14.35 14.79
N TYR A 232 -12.20 13.16 14.66
CA TYR A 232 -10.76 13.00 14.48
C TYR A 232 -10.29 13.57 13.13
N LEU A 233 -11.04 13.35 12.06
CA LEU A 233 -10.73 13.89 10.72
C LEU A 233 -10.74 15.42 10.72
N GLU A 234 -11.71 16.05 11.40
CA GLU A 234 -11.75 17.50 11.54
C GLU A 234 -10.49 18.03 12.25
N PHE A 235 -10.15 17.43 13.40
CA PHE A 235 -8.93 17.75 14.13
C PHE A 235 -7.66 17.57 13.27
N SER A 236 -7.54 16.44 12.57
CA SER A 236 -6.38 16.14 11.74
C SER A 236 -6.24 17.11 10.57
N LYS A 237 -7.36 17.56 9.97
CA LYS A 237 -7.38 18.58 8.91
C LYS A 237 -6.87 19.93 9.42
N GLU A 238 -7.27 20.35 10.62
CA GLU A 238 -6.75 21.57 11.24
C GLU A 238 -5.24 21.49 11.52
N GLU A 239 -4.78 20.35 12.04
CA GLU A 239 -3.35 20.12 12.30
C GLU A 239 -2.54 20.13 11.00
N LEU A 240 -3.03 19.46 9.95
CA LEU A 240 -2.41 19.50 8.62
C LEU A 240 -2.26 20.95 8.13
N GLN A 241 -3.30 21.78 8.21
CA GLN A 241 -3.22 23.19 7.79
C GLN A 241 -2.15 23.97 8.55
N LYS A 242 -2.04 23.76 9.88
CA LYS A 242 -1.00 24.38 10.71
C LYS A 242 0.39 23.93 10.27
N VAL A 243 0.56 22.63 10.02
CA VAL A 243 1.82 22.04 9.53
C VAL A 243 2.19 22.61 8.17
N LEU A 244 1.30 22.60 7.18
CA LEU A 244 1.55 23.15 5.84
C LEU A 244 2.03 24.61 5.91
N LYS A 245 1.34 25.45 6.69
CA LYS A 245 1.70 26.86 6.87
C LYS A 245 3.05 27.03 7.54
N LYS A 246 3.31 26.31 8.64
CA LYS A 246 4.56 26.39 9.40
C LYS A 246 5.73 25.88 8.58
N LYS A 247 5.60 24.70 7.98
CA LYS A 247 6.66 24.00 7.26
C LYS A 247 6.98 24.66 5.90
N SER A 248 6.01 25.27 5.22
CA SER A 248 6.30 26.16 4.07
C SER A 248 7.27 27.29 4.44
N LYS A 249 7.11 27.88 5.64
CA LYS A 249 8.01 28.91 6.16
C LYS A 249 9.27 28.33 6.77
N GLN A 250 9.46 27.02 6.85
CA GLN A 250 10.69 26.40 7.36
C GLN A 250 11.50 25.72 6.26
N MET A 251 10.89 25.50 5.10
CA MET A 251 11.57 24.94 3.94
C MET A 251 12.81 25.77 3.58
N VAL A 252 13.89 25.07 3.28
CA VAL A 252 15.16 25.61 2.81
C VAL A 252 15.34 25.13 1.38
N ILE A 253 15.78 26.00 0.47
CA ILE A 253 16.05 25.60 -0.91
C ILE A 253 17.55 25.43 -1.08
N VAL A 254 17.99 24.20 -1.31
CA VAL A 254 19.36 23.90 -1.73
C VAL A 254 19.40 24.03 -3.25
N LYS A 255 20.12 25.03 -3.75
CA LYS A 255 20.18 25.33 -5.19
C LYS A 255 21.29 24.56 -5.89
N GLU A 256 21.04 24.20 -7.15
CA GLU A 256 22.01 23.61 -8.07
C GLU A 256 22.82 22.43 -7.47
N TYR A 257 22.14 21.54 -6.74
CA TYR A 257 22.78 20.42 -6.06
C TYR A 257 22.88 19.19 -6.97
N ASN A 258 24.05 18.53 -6.97
CA ASN A 258 24.27 17.30 -7.74
C ASN A 258 23.95 16.07 -6.88
N LEU A 259 23.05 15.20 -7.35
CA LEU A 259 22.67 13.95 -6.68
C LEU A 259 23.11 12.73 -7.50
N LYS A 260 23.48 11.65 -6.81
CA LYS A 260 23.63 10.35 -7.46
C LYS A 260 22.29 9.92 -8.07
N GLY A 261 22.36 9.25 -9.23
CA GLY A 261 21.15 8.77 -9.92
C GLY A 261 20.39 9.84 -10.73
N HIS A 262 20.95 11.05 -10.88
CA HIS A 262 20.42 12.11 -11.72
C HIS A 262 21.55 12.81 -12.49
N GLU A 263 21.31 13.15 -13.76
CA GLU A 263 22.25 13.92 -14.57
C GLU A 263 21.98 15.42 -14.45
N GLY A 264 22.98 16.17 -14.01
CA GLY A 264 22.86 17.61 -13.78
C GLY A 264 22.49 17.98 -12.35
N THR A 265 22.06 19.23 -12.17
CA THR A 265 21.80 19.83 -10.86
C THR A 265 20.32 20.04 -10.63
N LEU A 266 19.87 19.90 -9.38
CA LEU A 266 18.49 20.15 -8.96
C LEU A 266 18.41 21.26 -7.90
N ASN A 267 17.31 22.01 -7.93
CA ASN A 267 16.88 22.84 -6.82
C ASN A 267 15.98 22.00 -5.90
N ILE A 268 16.42 21.82 -4.65
CA ILE A 268 15.78 20.89 -3.71
C ILE A 268 15.18 21.68 -2.56
N GLY A 269 13.85 21.61 -2.41
CA GLY A 269 13.16 22.08 -1.21
C GLY A 269 13.35 21.06 -0.09
N VAL A 270 13.99 21.45 1.00
CA VAL A 270 14.28 20.58 2.15
C VAL A 270 13.47 21.02 3.35
N VAL A 271 12.77 20.08 3.97
CA VAL A 271 11.99 20.32 5.18
C VAL A 271 12.13 19.14 6.13
N GLU A 272 12.15 19.43 7.43
CA GLU A 272 12.13 18.39 8.46
C GLU A 272 10.68 18.21 8.94
N THR A 273 10.18 16.97 9.01
CA THR A 273 8.94 16.59 9.71
C THR A 273 8.85 15.07 9.85
N ASP A 274 8.10 14.60 10.83
CA ASP A 274 7.74 13.20 11.04
C ASP A 274 6.25 12.89 10.78
N SER A 275 5.46 13.93 10.52
CA SER A 275 4.02 13.90 10.31
C SER A 275 3.62 14.53 8.97
N TYR A 276 2.53 14.03 8.38
CA TYR A 276 1.93 14.54 7.14
C TYR A 276 2.91 14.68 5.97
N TYR A 277 3.95 13.85 5.89
CA TYR A 277 5.07 14.04 4.96
C TYR A 277 4.66 13.86 3.49
N SER A 278 3.65 13.02 3.20
CA SER A 278 3.12 12.86 1.84
C SER A 278 2.34 14.09 1.40
N GLU A 279 1.38 14.55 2.21
CA GLU A 279 0.54 15.73 1.95
C GLU A 279 1.39 17.00 1.91
N LEU A 280 2.30 17.18 2.88
CA LEU A 280 3.23 18.31 2.91
C LEU A 280 4.15 18.29 1.70
N GLY A 281 4.71 17.13 1.36
CA GLY A 281 5.64 17.00 0.25
C GLY A 281 4.98 17.34 -1.10
N ASN A 282 3.78 16.82 -1.35
CA ASN A 282 3.02 17.15 -2.56
C ASN A 282 2.64 18.64 -2.59
N PHE A 283 2.13 19.18 -1.47
CA PHE A 283 1.78 20.60 -1.36
C PHE A 283 2.96 21.53 -1.65
N LEU A 284 4.15 21.23 -1.09
CA LEU A 284 5.35 22.03 -1.33
C LEU A 284 5.84 21.90 -2.77
N ALA A 285 5.81 20.70 -3.34
CA ALA A 285 6.24 20.47 -4.72
C ALA A 285 5.33 21.20 -5.72
N GLU A 286 4.02 21.22 -5.49
CA GLU A 286 3.06 21.99 -6.29
C GLU A 286 3.23 23.50 -6.12
N LYS A 287 3.28 23.97 -4.87
CA LYS A 287 3.33 25.39 -4.55
C LYS A 287 4.60 26.08 -5.05
N TYR A 288 5.72 25.38 -5.02
CA TYR A 288 7.04 25.92 -5.38
C TYR A 288 7.58 25.35 -6.68
N CYS A 289 6.72 24.82 -7.57
CA CYS A 289 7.13 24.10 -8.79
C CYS A 289 7.96 24.91 -9.80
N GLU A 290 7.95 26.24 -9.70
CA GLU A 290 8.79 27.13 -10.49
C GLU A 290 10.19 27.36 -9.88
N GLU A 291 10.35 27.06 -8.58
CA GLU A 291 11.57 27.30 -7.81
C GLU A 291 12.36 26.02 -7.51
N ILE A 292 11.67 24.89 -7.33
CA ILE A 292 12.25 23.60 -6.95
C ILE A 292 11.84 22.49 -7.92
N ASP A 293 12.74 21.53 -8.10
CA ASP A 293 12.51 20.33 -8.91
C ASP A 293 12.01 19.15 -8.07
N ALA A 294 12.35 19.14 -6.78
CA ALA A 294 11.95 18.11 -5.83
C ALA A 294 11.90 18.64 -4.39
N VAL A 295 11.13 17.95 -3.55
CA VAL A 295 11.04 18.16 -2.11
C VAL A 295 11.62 16.95 -1.38
N PHE A 296 12.56 17.19 -0.47
CA PHE A 296 13.16 16.20 0.42
C PHE A 296 12.62 16.45 1.82
N ILE A 297 11.78 15.53 2.30
CA ILE A 297 11.22 15.55 3.65
C ILE A 297 12.06 14.66 4.55
N ILE A 298 12.82 15.28 5.44
CA ILE A 298 13.73 14.61 6.38
C ILE A 298 12.96 14.26 7.66
N SER A 299 13.03 13.00 8.07
CA SER A 299 12.66 12.54 9.41
C SER A 299 13.92 12.13 10.15
N LEU A 300 14.38 12.98 11.07
CA LEU A 300 15.58 12.72 11.87
C LEU A 300 15.40 11.51 12.79
N VAL A 301 14.21 11.39 13.40
CA VAL A 301 13.88 10.30 14.33
C VAL A 301 13.91 8.93 13.63
N LYS A 302 13.50 8.86 12.36
CA LYS A 302 13.43 7.62 11.59
C LYS A 302 14.66 7.37 10.71
N ASN A 303 15.66 8.26 10.73
CA ASN A 303 16.78 8.26 9.79
C ASN A 303 16.32 8.13 8.31
N ARG A 304 15.24 8.82 7.92
CA ARG A 304 14.61 8.64 6.60
C ARG A 304 14.45 9.95 5.86
N VAL A 305 14.60 9.92 4.54
CA VAL A 305 14.23 11.01 3.64
C VAL A 305 13.16 10.54 2.67
N SER A 306 12.02 11.21 2.70
CA SER A 306 10.94 11.00 1.72
C SER A 306 11.11 12.02 0.60
N LEU A 307 11.05 11.57 -0.65
CA LEU A 307 11.28 12.36 -1.85
C LEU A 307 9.94 12.58 -2.56
N ARG A 308 9.63 13.80 -2.96
CA ARG A 308 8.43 14.15 -3.74
C ARG A 308 8.78 15.07 -4.90
N SER A 309 8.19 14.86 -6.06
CA SER A 309 8.30 15.73 -7.23
C SER A 309 6.98 15.75 -7.98
N ILE A 310 6.78 16.75 -8.83
CA ILE A 310 5.64 16.80 -9.75
C ILE A 310 6.10 16.69 -11.20
N GLY A 311 5.21 16.19 -12.06
CA GLY A 311 5.48 16.02 -13.48
C GLY A 311 6.44 14.87 -13.78
N ASN A 312 7.28 15.05 -14.80
CA ASN A 312 8.20 14.02 -15.31
C ASN A 312 9.64 14.54 -15.49
N LYS A 313 9.95 15.72 -14.94
CA LYS A 313 11.29 16.34 -15.07
C LYS A 313 12.37 15.55 -14.33
N VAL A 314 12.01 14.97 -13.18
CA VAL A 314 12.92 14.22 -12.33
C VAL A 314 12.32 12.85 -12.05
N ASN A 315 13.14 11.81 -12.16
CA ASN A 315 12.77 10.46 -11.74
C ASN A 315 13.43 10.15 -10.38
N LEU A 316 12.67 10.35 -9.31
CA LEU A 316 13.13 10.15 -7.94
C LEU A 316 13.46 8.70 -7.60
N SER A 317 12.89 7.73 -8.32
CA SER A 317 13.20 6.31 -8.08
C SER A 317 14.65 5.97 -8.42
N ASN A 318 15.22 6.63 -9.44
CA ASN A 318 16.62 6.47 -9.82
C ASN A 318 17.56 7.07 -8.76
N ILE A 319 17.21 8.25 -8.24
CA ILE A 319 17.95 8.90 -7.16
C ILE A 319 17.91 8.02 -5.91
N ALA A 320 16.71 7.60 -5.48
CA ALA A 320 16.55 6.78 -4.30
C ALA A 320 17.35 5.48 -4.38
N LYS A 321 17.30 4.75 -5.50
CA LYS A 321 18.09 3.52 -5.73
C LYS A 321 19.59 3.77 -5.61
N ALA A 322 20.10 4.90 -6.10
CA ALA A 322 21.51 5.26 -5.98
C ALA A 322 21.95 5.54 -4.53
N TYR A 323 20.99 5.75 -3.63
CA TYR A 323 21.15 5.92 -2.19
C TYR A 323 20.52 4.76 -1.39
N GLN A 324 20.53 3.55 -1.95
CA GLN A 324 20.03 2.31 -1.31
C GLN A 324 18.55 2.37 -0.87
N GLY A 325 17.78 3.25 -1.50
CA GLY A 325 16.35 3.41 -1.32
C GLY A 325 15.54 2.88 -2.50
N GLY A 326 14.30 3.31 -2.58
CA GLY A 326 13.38 2.91 -3.65
C GLY A 326 12.09 3.72 -3.68
N GLY A 327 11.18 3.31 -4.57
CA GLY A 327 9.86 3.90 -4.76
C GLY A 327 9.55 4.22 -6.21
N HIS A 328 8.60 5.13 -6.41
CA HIS A 328 8.07 5.56 -7.70
C HIS A 328 8.77 6.83 -8.22
N PRO A 329 8.67 7.12 -9.53
CA PRO A 329 9.31 8.29 -10.14
C PRO A 329 9.01 9.63 -9.46
N ASN A 330 7.82 9.81 -8.87
CA ASN A 330 7.42 11.04 -8.17
C ASN A 330 7.29 10.92 -6.64
N ALA A 331 7.47 9.71 -6.10
CA ALA A 331 7.38 9.45 -4.67
C ALA A 331 8.33 8.31 -4.31
N SER A 332 9.47 8.64 -3.72
CA SER A 332 10.49 7.66 -3.34
C SER A 332 11.02 7.95 -1.94
N GLY A 333 11.93 7.13 -1.43
CA GLY A 333 12.62 7.39 -0.18
C GLY A 333 13.92 6.63 -0.04
N CYS A 334 14.80 7.14 0.82
CA CYS A 334 16.07 6.52 1.19
C CYS A 334 16.40 6.86 2.66
N ASP A 335 17.42 6.23 3.20
CA ASP A 335 17.91 6.56 4.54
C ASP A 335 18.70 7.88 4.52
N LEU A 336 18.54 8.70 5.55
CA LEU A 336 19.22 9.99 5.65
C LEU A 336 20.74 9.84 5.68
N SER A 337 21.24 8.79 6.33
CA SER A 337 22.66 8.45 6.36
C SER A 337 23.26 8.22 4.98
N GLU A 338 22.48 7.73 4.01
CA GLU A 338 22.94 7.43 2.66
C GLU A 338 23.21 8.70 1.83
N LEU A 339 22.45 9.78 2.07
CA LEU A 339 22.70 11.07 1.41
C LEU A 339 24.05 11.69 1.81
N GLY A 340 24.59 11.30 2.95
CA GLY A 340 25.91 11.71 3.42
C GLY A 340 25.98 13.11 4.04
N ILE A 341 27.13 13.40 4.65
CA ILE A 341 27.38 14.65 5.40
C ILE A 341 27.37 15.87 4.47
N ASP A 342 27.82 15.72 3.23
CA ASP A 342 27.92 16.83 2.27
C ASP A 342 26.54 17.43 1.96
N PHE A 343 25.50 16.59 1.84
CA PHE A 343 24.13 17.07 1.66
C PHE A 343 23.64 17.85 2.87
N LEU A 344 23.87 17.33 4.08
CA LEU A 344 23.49 18.03 5.32
C LEU A 344 24.22 19.37 5.47
N GLN A 345 25.50 19.45 5.10
CA GLN A 345 26.24 20.70 5.09
C GLN A 345 25.66 21.71 4.10
N ALA A 346 25.24 21.26 2.90
CA ALA A 346 24.59 22.11 1.92
C ALA A 346 23.25 22.65 2.45
N VAL A 347 22.45 21.82 3.14
CA VAL A 347 21.21 22.25 3.81
C VAL A 347 21.49 23.31 4.88
N LEU A 348 22.48 23.08 5.75
CA LEU A 348 22.85 24.02 6.81
C LEU A 348 23.33 25.36 6.24
N LYS A 349 24.14 25.32 5.18
CA LYS A 349 24.60 26.53 4.48
C LYS A 349 23.43 27.30 3.89
N ALA A 350 22.57 26.64 3.12
CA ALA A 350 21.39 27.28 2.51
C ALA A 350 20.43 27.86 3.57
N ASN A 351 20.32 27.22 4.74
CA ASN A 351 19.51 27.74 5.84
C ASN A 351 20.12 28.99 6.49
N SER A 352 21.45 29.13 6.52
CA SER A 352 22.13 30.31 7.07
C SER A 352 22.06 31.54 6.16
N GLU A 353 21.78 31.32 4.88
CA GLU A 353 21.67 32.37 3.85
C GLU A 353 20.22 32.87 3.64
N ARG A 354 19.27 32.29 4.39
CA ARG A 354 17.83 32.56 4.32
C ARG A 354 17.41 33.63 5.33
#